data_AF-A0A918JWE1-F1
#
_entry.id   AF-A0A918JWE1-F1
#
_cell.length_a   1.000
_cell.length_b   1.000
_cell.length_c   1.000
_cell.angle_alpha   90.00
_cell.angle_beta   90.00
_cell.angle_gamma   90.00
#
_symmetry.space_group_name_H-M   'P 1'
#
loop_
_entity.id
_entity.type
_entity.pdbx_description
1 polymer ?
#
loop_
_entity_poly.entity_id
_entity_poly.type
_entity_poly.pdbx_seq_one_letter_code
_entity_poly.pdbx_strand_id
1 'polypeptide(L)'
;MLFLDTNSWLIHRELDQEIQELNDNKKYYIKEIVKDQKDIKILKDSNELEKFAREEYFMKRDDEEIYIIEYEDSVPKNKNDD
;
A
#
# COMPACT_ATOMS: atom_id res chain seq x y z
N MET A 1 -6.07 17.69 46.36
CA MET A 1 -4.63 18.01 46.43
C MET A 1 -4.12 18.05 45.01
N LEU A 2 -4.17 19.23 44.36
CA LEU A 2 -4.21 19.32 42.90
C LEU A 2 -2.88 19.70 42.22
N PHE A 3 -1.79 20.02 42.93
CA PHE A 3 -0.66 20.70 42.27
C PHE A 3 0.72 20.56 42.95
N LEU A 4 1.02 19.48 43.70
CA LEU A 4 2.31 19.36 44.41
C LEU A 4 3.41 18.54 43.71
N ASP A 5 3.27 18.27 42.41
CA ASP A 5 4.45 18.01 41.59
C ASP A 5 4.27 18.74 40.26
N THR A 6 5.10 19.75 40.02
CA THR A 6 5.16 20.53 38.77
C THR A 6 5.32 19.66 37.52
N ASN A 7 5.72 18.39 37.68
CA ASN A 7 5.82 17.42 36.61
C ASN A 7 4.49 16.73 36.25
N SER A 8 3.50 16.70 37.15
CA SER A 8 2.32 15.85 36.97
C SER A 8 1.45 16.27 35.76
N TRP A 9 1.14 17.56 35.58
CA TRP A 9 0.28 17.98 34.47
C TRP A 9 0.93 17.83 33.08
N LEU A 10 2.23 18.16 32.97
CA LEU A 10 2.97 18.04 31.72
C LEU A 10 3.13 16.57 31.31
N ILE A 11 3.46 15.69 32.27
CA ILE A 11 3.54 14.25 32.06
C ILE A 11 2.19 13.68 31.65
N HIS A 12 1.08 14.08 32.30
CA HIS A 12 -0.25 13.60 31.89
C HIS A 12 -0.60 14.00 30.46
N ARG A 13 -0.25 15.21 30.02
CA ARG A 13 -0.46 15.64 28.64
C ARG A 13 0.37 14.84 27.64
N GLU A 14 1.62 14.54 27.98
CA GLU A 14 2.50 13.70 27.14
C GLU A 14 1.95 12.28 27.01
N LEU A 15 1.52 11.68 28.12
CA LEU A 15 0.87 10.37 28.12
C LEU A 15 -0.43 10.36 27.32
N ASP A 16 -1.24 11.41 27.42
CA ASP A 16 -2.48 11.53 26.63
C ASP A 16 -2.17 11.62 25.12
N GLN A 17 -1.09 12.31 24.73
CA GLN A 17 -0.62 12.36 23.34
C GLN A 17 -0.16 10.98 22.86
N GLU A 18 0.62 10.27 23.66
CA GLU A 18 1.07 8.91 23.35
C GLU A 18 -0.13 7.95 23.22
N ILE A 19 -1.13 8.06 24.09
CA ILE A 19 -2.38 7.32 24.00
C ILE A 19 -3.12 7.64 22.70
N GLN A 20 -3.17 8.90 22.28
CA GLN A 20 -3.79 9.27 21.00
C GLN A 20 -3.04 8.68 19.82
N GLU A 21 -1.72 8.78 19.81
CA GLU A 21 -0.88 8.21 18.76
C GLU A 21 -1.04 6.68 18.66
N LEU A 22 -1.02 5.97 19.79
CA LEU A 22 -1.26 4.53 19.83
C LEU A 22 -2.66 4.17 19.31
N ASN A 23 -3.68 4.95 19.64
CA ASN A 23 -5.03 4.72 19.15
C ASN A 23 -5.17 4.96 17.65
N ASP A 24 -4.50 5.97 17.11
CA ASP A 24 -4.53 6.26 15.68
C ASP A 24 -3.73 5.25 14.89
N ASN A 25 -2.57 4.82 15.40
CA ASN A 25 -1.82 3.68 14.88
C ASN A 25 -2.68 2.41 14.86
N LYS A 26 -3.38 2.10 15.96
CA LYS A 26 -4.29 0.97 16.03
C LYS A 26 -5.39 1.04 14.96
N LYS A 27 -6.03 2.20 14.78
CA LYS A 27 -7.05 2.40 13.73
C LYS A 27 -6.47 2.21 12.34
N TYR A 28 -5.28 2.76 12.09
CA TYR A 28 -4.57 2.61 10.83
C TYR A 28 -4.32 1.13 10.50
N TYR A 29 -3.72 0.38 11.43
CA TYR A 29 -3.44 -1.04 11.21
C TYR A 29 -4.71 -1.88 11.04
N ILE A 30 -5.78 -1.60 11.80
CA ILE A 30 -7.07 -2.29 11.60
C ILE A 30 -7.60 -2.04 10.18
N LYS A 31 -7.49 -0.81 9.67
CA LYS A 31 -7.92 -0.47 8.32
C LYS A 31 -7.10 -1.19 7.25
N GLU A 32 -5.77 -1.20 7.39
CA GLU A 32 -4.90 -1.93 6.46
C GLU A 32 -5.17 -3.44 6.51
N ILE A 33 -5.36 -4.04 7.69
CA ILE A 33 -5.73 -5.46 7.80
C ILE A 33 -7.02 -5.77 7.03
N VAL A 34 -8.05 -4.92 7.14
CA VAL A 34 -9.31 -5.13 6.41
C VAL A 34 -9.12 -5.01 4.90
N LYS A 35 -8.27 -4.08 4.46
CA LYS A 35 -7.91 -3.92 3.05
C LYS A 35 -7.15 -5.15 2.54
N ASP A 36 -6.11 -5.56 3.24
CA ASP A 36 -5.29 -6.74 2.90
C ASP A 36 -6.14 -8.02 2.86
N GLN A 37 -7.07 -8.19 3.80
CA GLN A 37 -8.01 -9.32 3.79
C GLN A 37 -8.89 -9.34 2.54
N LYS A 38 -9.33 -8.17 2.07
CA LYS A 38 -10.09 -8.05 0.83
C LYS A 38 -9.22 -8.42 -0.37
N ASP A 39 -7.99 -7.92 -0.42
CA ASP A 39 -7.05 -8.17 -1.51
C ASP A 39 -6.66 -9.65 -1.58
N ILE A 40 -6.35 -10.29 -0.43
CA ILE A 40 -6.13 -11.74 -0.32
C ILE A 40 -7.33 -12.53 -0.83
N LYS A 41 -8.56 -12.09 -0.53
CA LYS A 41 -9.77 -12.78 -0.98
C LYS A 41 -9.92 -12.72 -2.51
N ILE A 42 -9.55 -11.59 -3.12
CA ILE A 42 -9.54 -11.43 -4.58
C ILE A 42 -8.47 -12.34 -5.19
N LEU A 43 -7.24 -12.28 -4.66
CA LEU A 43 -6.10 -13.10 -5.10
C LEU A 43 -6.27 -14.61 -4.83
N LYS A 44 -7.27 -15.02 -4.05
CA LYS A 44 -7.59 -16.43 -3.83
C LYS A 44 -8.19 -17.07 -5.08
N ASP A 45 -8.82 -16.28 -5.96
CA ASP A 45 -9.24 -16.77 -7.27
C ASP A 45 -8.00 -16.90 -8.18
N SER A 46 -7.85 -18.06 -8.81
CA SER A 46 -6.72 -18.35 -9.69
C SER A 46 -6.64 -17.38 -10.87
N ASN A 47 -7.79 -16.88 -11.34
CA ASN A 47 -7.84 -15.97 -12.49
C ASN A 47 -7.35 -14.56 -12.12
N GLU A 48 -7.82 -14.02 -11.00
CA GLU A 48 -7.39 -12.71 -10.50
C GLU A 48 -5.92 -12.72 -10.09
N LEU A 49 -5.43 -13.83 -9.54
CA LEU A 49 -4.01 -14.01 -9.23
C LEU A 49 -3.15 -14.01 -10.49
N GLU A 50 -3.57 -14.73 -11.54
CA GLU A 50 -2.85 -14.76 -12.82
C GLU A 50 -2.84 -13.38 -13.48
N LYS A 51 -3.98 -12.67 -13.44
CA LYS A 51 -4.07 -11.29 -13.94
C LYS A 51 -3.09 -10.37 -13.20
N PHE A 52 -3.09 -10.40 -11.86
CA PHE A 52 -2.18 -9.60 -11.05
C PHE A 52 -0.70 -9.92 -11.34
N ALA A 53 -0.35 -11.20 -11.47
CA ALA A 53 1.00 -11.62 -11.81
C ALA A 53 1.45 -11.14 -13.21
N ARG A 54 0.53 -11.07 -14.17
CA ARG A 54 0.79 -10.57 -15.52
C ARG A 54 0.91 -9.04 -15.58
N GLU A 55 0.05 -8.32 -14.85
CA GLU A 55 0.02 -6.85 -14.87
C GLU A 55 1.17 -6.22 -14.09
N GLU A 56 1.45 -6.70 -12.88
CA GLU A 56 2.45 -6.09 -11.99
C GLU A 56 3.85 -6.66 -12.20
N TYR A 57 3.95 -7.95 -12.51
CA TYR A 57 5.22 -8.67 -12.56
C TYR A 57 5.58 -9.21 -13.95
N PHE A 58 4.74 -8.97 -14.96
CA PHE A 58 4.96 -9.42 -16.35
C PHE A 58 5.27 -10.93 -16.44
N MET A 59 4.67 -11.73 -15.55
CA MET A 59 4.87 -13.18 -15.53
C MET A 59 4.22 -13.85 -16.75
N LYS A 60 4.86 -14.90 -17.26
CA LYS A 60 4.35 -15.78 -18.34
C LYS A 60 4.40 -17.24 -17.91
N ARG A 61 3.60 -18.09 -18.56
CA ARG A 61 3.73 -19.55 -18.40
C ARG A 61 4.90 -20.08 -19.22
N ASP A 62 5.45 -21.23 -18.82
CA ASP A 62 6.59 -21.85 -19.51
C ASP A 62 6.24 -22.28 -20.96
N ASP A 63 4.97 -22.59 -21.21
CA ASP A 63 4.43 -22.98 -22.52
C ASP A 63 3.84 -21.79 -23.31
N GLU A 64 4.12 -20.55 -22.88
CA GLU A 64 3.57 -19.33 -23.48
C GLU A 64 4.67 -18.44 -24.07
N GLU A 65 4.40 -17.84 -25.23
CA GLU A 65 5.23 -16.79 -25.81
C GLU A 65 4.44 -15.48 -25.93
N ILE A 66 4.97 -14.41 -25.32
CA ILE A 66 4.35 -13.08 -25.27
C ILE A 66 5.06 -12.18 -26.28
N TYR A 67 4.30 -11.58 -27.19
CA TYR A 67 4.79 -10.60 -28.15
C TYR A 67 4.26 -9.22 -27.81
N ILE A 68 5.15 -8.25 -27.61
CA ILE A 68 4.79 -6.83 -27.51
C ILE A 68 4.97 -6.24 -28.91
N ILE A 69 3.87 -5.87 -29.56
CA ILE A 69 3.89 -5.27 -30.89
C ILE A 69 3.73 -3.76 -30.73
N GLU A 70 4.80 -3.03 -30.99
CA GLU A 70 4.79 -1.57 -31.03
C GLU A 70 4.70 -1.09 -32.48
N TYR A 71 3.73 -0.23 -32.78
CA TYR A 71 3.61 0.43 -34.07
C TYR A 71 4.32 1.78 -34.01
N GLU A 72 4.98 2.20 -35.10
CA GLU A 72 5.69 3.50 -35.17
C GLU A 72 4.78 4.69 -34.78
N ASP A 73 3.48 4.60 -35.06
CA ASP A 73 2.48 5.62 -34.71
C ASP A 73 2.17 5.70 -33.21
N SER A 74 2.53 4.66 -32.43
CA SER A 74 2.27 4.56 -30.99
C SER A 74 3.45 5.01 -30.12
N VAL A 75 4.61 5.28 -30.72
CA VAL A 75 5.80 5.74 -30.02
C VAL A 75 5.75 7.26 -29.88
N PRO A 76 5.81 7.84 -28.66
CA PRO A 76 5.95 9.28 -28.51
C PRO A 76 7.29 9.72 -29.10
N LYS A 77 7.26 10.48 -30.21
CA LYS A 77 8.47 11.06 -30.83
C LYS A 77 9.18 11.96 -29.82
N ASN A 78 10.33 11.52 -29.30
CA ASN A 78 11.24 12.40 -28.59
C ASN A 78 11.82 13.42 -29.58
N LYS A 79 11.52 14.70 -29.36
CA LYS A 79 11.95 15.85 -30.19
C LYS A 79 13.42 16.24 -29.95
N ASN A 80 14.35 15.28 -29.89
CA ASN A 80 15.75 15.58 -29.58
C ASN A 80 16.76 15.16 -30.65
N ASP A 81 16.31 14.69 -31.81
CA ASP A 81 17.19 14.41 -32.94
C ASP A 81 16.86 15.34 -34.12
N ASP A 82 17.29 16.60 -34.00
CA ASP A 82 17.58 17.53 -35.11
C ASP A 82 19.00 18.09 -34.92
#